data_AF-A0A4Q7G798-F1
#
_entry.id   AF-A0A4Q7G798-F1
#
_cell.length_a   1.000
_cell.length_b   1.000
_cell.length_c   1.000
_cell.angle_alpha   90.00
_cell.angle_beta   90.00
_cell.angle_gamma   90.00
#
_symmetry.space_group_name_H-M   'P 1'
#
loop_
_entity.id
_entity.type
_entity.pdbx_description
1 polymer ?
#
loop_
_entity_poly.entity_id
_entity_poly.type
_entity_poly.pdbx_seq_one_letter_code
_entity_poly.pdbx_strand_id
1 'polypeptide(L)'
;MSDEDNIVVSTAERIFADLADLQEVAHAQGDAWKAPLWRALAEAGLPLAWVLEQHGGSGASLIDGFAVLRAAGRSALAVPLAETMLAGWLLSQGGIVAPEGMMTVLPGGPRELIGLDAEGRLTGQARRIPFARDAAHFAVLAKSAAGVRIALVDASLCRIDRFENLAGDAADTVSVAGVLPVAIATAPNGFDPTTLFLMGSAVRSQQISGALEGMLELSVRYSTERVAFERTISKYQAVQHNLARLGGEVAAAVTAATSAADAMSADPRDTDGILLEVASAKIRCGEAADKGASIAHQVHGAIGFTAEHVLHRLTLRALAWRDDFGSESYWSSELGWWIGRRGADELWPLIASR
;
A
#
# COMPACT_ATOMS: atom_id res chain seq x y z
N MET A 1 -19.53 7.02 8.21
CA MET A 1 -18.95 6.52 9.48
C MET A 1 -18.88 7.70 10.41
N SER A 2 -19.44 7.62 11.62
CA SER A 2 -19.30 8.67 12.63
C SER A 2 -17.84 8.67 13.12
N ASP A 3 -17.22 9.85 13.14
CA ASP A 3 -15.84 10.14 13.58
C ASP A 3 -15.59 9.85 15.10
N GLU A 4 -16.36 8.98 15.73
CA GLU A 4 -16.11 8.55 17.11
C GLU A 4 -15.14 7.36 17.12
N ASP A 5 -13.85 7.72 17.16
CA ASP A 5 -12.70 6.99 17.69
C ASP A 5 -12.62 5.48 17.38
N ASN A 6 -12.19 5.17 16.15
CA ASN A 6 -11.53 3.91 15.91
C ASN A 6 -10.21 3.87 16.70
N ILE A 7 -10.23 3.22 17.87
CA ILE A 7 -9.11 3.14 18.80
C ILE A 7 -7.81 2.61 18.15
N VAL A 8 -7.94 1.75 17.13
CA VAL A 8 -6.79 1.18 16.41
C VAL A 8 -6.13 2.26 15.56
N VAL A 9 -6.94 3.03 14.83
CA VAL A 9 -6.46 4.13 13.97
C VAL A 9 -5.86 5.25 14.82
N SER A 10 -6.52 5.67 15.90
CA SER A 10 -6.00 6.73 16.77
C SER A 10 -4.70 6.31 17.48
N THR A 11 -4.56 5.03 17.82
CA THR A 11 -3.29 4.47 18.34
C THR A 11 -2.19 4.52 17.29
N ALA A 12 -2.48 4.13 16.04
CA ALA A 12 -1.53 4.18 14.93
C ALA A 12 -1.09 5.62 14.63
N GLU A 13 -2.04 6.55 14.53
CA GLU A 13 -1.76 7.97 14.28
C GLU A 13 -0.88 8.58 15.38
N ARG A 14 -1.13 8.25 16.65
CA ARG A 14 -0.27 8.68 17.76
C ARG A 14 1.16 8.14 17.63
N ILE A 15 1.31 6.85 17.32
CA ILE A 15 2.64 6.24 17.09
C ILE A 15 3.36 6.94 15.92
N PHE A 16 2.65 7.22 14.83
CA PHE A 16 3.25 7.88 13.66
C PHE A 16 3.65 9.32 13.97
N ALA A 17 2.81 10.08 14.70
CA ALA A 17 3.15 11.43 15.12
C ALA A 17 4.37 11.47 16.05
N ASP A 18 4.47 10.51 16.97
CA ASP A 18 5.53 10.46 17.98
C ASP A 18 6.87 9.92 17.43
N LEU A 19 6.85 8.99 16.47
CA LEU A 19 8.04 8.23 16.04
C LEU A 19 8.32 8.25 14.53
N ALA A 20 7.44 8.85 13.73
CA ALA A 20 7.57 8.96 12.29
C ALA A 20 7.32 10.39 11.79
N ASP A 21 7.61 11.41 12.61
CA ASP A 21 7.55 12.80 12.17
C ASP A 21 8.39 13.00 10.90
N LEU A 22 7.77 13.63 9.90
CA LEU A 22 8.38 13.74 8.58
C LEU A 22 9.71 14.49 8.60
N GLN A 23 9.84 15.51 9.46
CA GLN A 23 11.04 16.36 9.53
C GLN A 23 12.15 15.65 10.31
N GLU A 24 11.82 15.01 11.42
CA GLU A 24 12.79 14.22 12.19
C GLU A 24 13.36 13.07 11.34
N VAL A 25 12.50 12.35 10.63
CA VAL A 25 12.93 11.26 9.74
C VAL A 25 13.70 11.79 8.53
N ALA A 26 13.38 12.98 8.00
CA ALA A 26 14.16 13.61 6.93
C ALA A 26 15.59 13.97 7.36
N HIS A 27 15.78 14.36 8.62
CA HIS A 27 17.08 14.75 9.15
C HIS A 27 17.87 13.61 9.80
N ALA A 28 17.24 12.46 10.01
CA ALA A 28 17.88 11.30 10.61
C ALA A 28 19.09 10.83 9.78
N GLN A 29 20.20 10.58 10.46
CA GLN A 29 21.39 10.00 9.84
C GLN A 29 21.25 8.46 9.84
N GLY A 30 20.94 7.91 8.67
CA GLY A 30 20.71 6.47 8.51
C GLY A 30 19.37 6.00 9.09
N ASP A 31 19.28 4.70 9.36
CA ASP A 31 18.01 4.01 9.61
C ASP A 31 17.74 3.70 11.09
N ALA A 32 18.49 4.30 12.01
CA ALA A 32 18.35 4.04 13.45
C ALA A 32 16.95 4.36 14.00
N TRP A 33 16.23 5.31 13.37
CA TRP A 33 14.87 5.70 13.70
C TRP A 33 13.83 4.59 13.42
N LYS A 34 14.11 3.64 12.50
CA LYS A 34 13.19 2.55 12.14
C LYS A 34 12.95 1.59 13.30
N ALA A 35 13.98 1.29 14.10
CA ALA A 35 13.91 0.32 15.18
C ALA A 35 12.91 0.69 16.31
N PRO A 36 12.95 1.90 16.92
CA PRO A 36 11.97 2.29 17.91
C PRO A 36 10.54 2.37 17.35
N LEU A 37 10.39 2.88 16.13
CA LEU A 37 9.10 2.90 15.43
C LEU A 37 8.54 1.48 15.26
N TRP A 38 9.32 0.56 14.70
CA TRP A 38 8.87 -0.82 14.49
C TRP A 38 8.50 -1.51 15.80
N ARG A 39 9.28 -1.28 16.88
CA ARG A 39 8.95 -1.80 18.21
C ARG A 39 7.59 -1.32 18.68
N ALA A 40 7.32 -0.02 18.59
CA ALA A 40 6.02 0.54 18.99
C ALA A 40 4.87 -0.01 18.16
N LEU A 41 5.05 -0.18 16.85
CA LEU A 41 4.05 -0.81 15.97
C LEU A 41 3.78 -2.26 16.37
N ALA A 42 4.83 -3.04 16.62
CA ALA A 42 4.72 -4.45 17.02
C ALA A 42 4.05 -4.59 18.40
N GLU A 43 4.42 -3.77 19.38
CA GLU A 43 3.80 -3.74 20.71
C GLU A 43 2.30 -3.37 20.64
N ALA A 44 1.92 -2.53 19.68
CA ALA A 44 0.51 -2.19 19.41
C ALA A 44 -0.23 -3.25 18.57
N GLY A 45 0.43 -4.32 18.12
CA GLY A 45 -0.16 -5.39 17.31
C GLY A 45 -0.53 -5.00 15.88
N LEU A 46 -0.09 -3.83 15.40
CA LEU A 46 -0.46 -3.31 14.08
C LEU A 46 0.05 -4.15 12.90
N PRO A 47 1.29 -4.71 12.90
CA PRO A 47 1.79 -5.51 11.78
C PRO A 47 0.97 -6.77 11.48
N LEU A 48 0.29 -7.33 12.47
CA LEU A 48 -0.55 -8.52 12.33
C LEU A 48 -2.04 -8.19 12.53
N ALA A 49 -2.46 -6.96 12.23
CA ALA A 49 -3.82 -6.50 12.51
C ALA A 49 -4.89 -7.34 11.81
N TRP A 50 -4.67 -7.77 10.57
CA TRP A 50 -5.59 -8.62 9.80
C TRP A 50 -5.47 -10.12 10.10
N VAL A 51 -4.64 -10.51 11.06
CA VAL A 51 -4.48 -11.91 11.46
C VAL A 51 -5.36 -12.16 12.68
N LEU A 52 -6.11 -13.27 12.68
CA LEU A 52 -6.95 -13.66 13.81
C LEU A 52 -6.11 -13.92 15.07
N GLU A 53 -6.68 -13.66 16.25
CA GLU A 53 -6.02 -13.89 17.54
C GLU A 53 -5.48 -15.32 17.70
N GLN A 54 -6.25 -16.32 17.23
CA GLN A 54 -5.84 -17.74 17.27
C GLN A 54 -4.57 -18.05 16.45
N HIS A 55 -4.19 -17.14 15.54
CA HIS A 55 -2.98 -17.24 14.72
C HIS A 55 -1.94 -16.15 15.06
N GLY A 56 -2.08 -15.50 16.23
CA GLY A 56 -1.11 -14.54 16.77
C GLY A 56 -1.28 -13.09 16.33
N GLY A 57 -2.41 -12.72 15.70
CA GLY A 57 -2.71 -11.33 15.35
C GLY A 57 -3.69 -10.63 16.30
N SER A 58 -4.13 -9.43 15.96
CA SER A 58 -5.10 -8.66 16.77
C SER A 58 -6.55 -8.81 16.30
N GLY A 59 -6.80 -9.43 15.15
CA GLY A 59 -8.15 -9.68 14.64
C GLY A 59 -8.94 -8.43 14.26
N ALA A 60 -8.26 -7.32 13.95
CA ALA A 60 -8.90 -6.09 13.49
C ALA A 60 -9.63 -6.33 12.16
N SER A 61 -10.69 -5.55 11.92
CA SER A 61 -11.43 -5.66 10.66
C SER A 61 -10.57 -5.22 9.46
N LEU A 62 -10.95 -5.67 8.26
CA LEU A 62 -10.29 -5.21 7.03
C LEU A 62 -10.36 -3.68 6.91
N ILE A 63 -11.52 -3.09 7.21
CA ILE A 63 -11.76 -1.65 7.21
C ILE A 63 -10.79 -0.93 8.16
N ASP A 64 -10.63 -1.40 9.40
CA ASP A 64 -9.75 -0.76 10.38
C ASP A 64 -8.29 -0.79 9.92
N GLY A 65 -7.84 -1.93 9.40
CA GLY A 65 -6.48 -2.03 8.88
C GLY A 65 -6.27 -1.15 7.64
N PHE A 66 -7.24 -1.04 6.73
CA PHE A 66 -7.15 -0.11 5.60
C PHE A 66 -7.07 1.36 6.08
N ALA A 67 -7.82 1.73 7.12
CA ALA A 67 -7.74 3.06 7.72
C ALA A 67 -6.36 3.33 8.35
N VAL A 68 -5.76 2.35 9.04
CA VAL A 68 -4.37 2.43 9.53
C VAL A 68 -3.39 2.65 8.38
N LEU A 69 -3.57 1.96 7.25
CA LEU A 69 -2.69 2.10 6.09
C LEU A 69 -2.82 3.45 5.39
N ARG A 70 -4.01 4.06 5.40
CA ARG A 70 -4.21 5.44 4.95
C ARG A 70 -3.48 6.43 5.86
N ALA A 71 -3.60 6.27 7.18
CA ALA A 71 -2.85 7.08 8.15
C ALA A 71 -1.32 6.92 7.99
N ALA A 72 -0.85 5.70 7.72
CA ALA A 72 0.56 5.42 7.40
C ALA A 72 1.01 6.13 6.11
N GLY A 73 0.14 6.18 5.09
CA GLY A 73 0.34 6.95 3.86
C GLY A 73 0.49 8.45 4.12
N ARG A 74 -0.40 9.03 4.94
CA ARG A 74 -0.36 10.45 5.35
C ARG A 74 0.91 10.83 6.10
N SER A 75 1.50 9.86 6.81
CA SER A 75 2.77 10.01 7.53
C SER A 75 3.99 9.61 6.69
N ALA A 76 3.82 9.27 5.40
CA ALA A 76 4.87 8.76 4.51
C ALA A 76 5.75 7.67 5.15
N LEU A 77 5.11 6.73 5.86
CA LEU A 77 5.78 5.72 6.67
C LEU A 77 6.75 4.89 5.81
N ALA A 78 8.00 4.74 6.28
CA ALA A 78 9.08 4.07 5.54
C ALA A 78 9.59 2.81 6.26
N VAL A 79 8.64 2.00 6.74
CA VAL A 79 8.85 0.67 7.33
C VAL A 79 7.80 -0.29 6.76
N PRO A 80 8.04 -1.63 6.75
CA PRO A 80 7.17 -2.60 6.07
C PRO A 80 5.86 -2.92 6.81
N LEU A 81 5.13 -1.90 7.28
CA LEU A 81 3.85 -2.12 7.98
C LEU A 81 2.81 -2.72 7.02
N ALA A 82 2.62 -2.09 5.86
CA ALA A 82 1.66 -2.53 4.86
C ALA A 82 1.97 -3.92 4.32
N GLU A 83 3.26 -4.17 4.06
CA GLU A 83 3.79 -5.43 3.57
C GLU A 83 3.63 -6.55 4.60
N THR A 84 3.89 -6.26 5.88
CA THR A 84 3.74 -7.25 6.95
C THR A 84 2.27 -7.57 7.20
N MET A 85 1.38 -6.56 7.17
CA MET A 85 -0.06 -6.77 7.26
C MET A 85 -0.58 -7.62 6.09
N LEU A 86 -0.14 -7.34 4.86
CA LEU A 86 -0.51 -8.10 3.67
C LEU A 86 0.03 -9.54 3.73
N ALA A 87 1.26 -9.73 4.20
CA ALA A 87 1.85 -11.06 4.39
C ALA A 87 1.10 -11.86 5.46
N GLY A 88 0.77 -11.25 6.59
CA GLY A 88 -0.05 -11.87 7.63
C GLY A 88 -1.44 -12.27 7.09
N TRP A 89 -2.10 -11.38 6.36
CA TRP A 89 -3.37 -11.67 5.69
C TRP A 89 -3.25 -12.85 4.73
N LEU A 90 -2.19 -12.91 3.90
CA LEU A 90 -1.98 -14.00 2.96
C LEU A 90 -1.77 -15.34 3.69
N LEU A 91 -0.92 -15.37 4.73
CA LEU A 91 -0.69 -16.58 5.53
C LEU A 91 -1.96 -17.07 6.22
N SER A 92 -2.81 -16.15 6.69
CA SER A 92 -4.07 -16.48 7.36
C SER A 92 -5.07 -17.17 6.42
N GLN A 93 -5.05 -16.86 5.11
CA GLN A 93 -5.85 -17.59 4.10
C GLN A 93 -5.46 -19.08 4.02
N GLY A 94 -4.20 -19.40 4.30
CA GLY A 94 -3.70 -20.78 4.35
C GLY A 94 -3.78 -21.42 5.75
N GLY A 95 -4.27 -20.71 6.76
CA GLY A 95 -4.22 -21.16 8.15
C GLY A 95 -2.79 -21.30 8.70
N ILE A 96 -1.83 -20.58 8.13
CA ILE A 96 -0.42 -20.59 8.57
C ILE A 96 -0.23 -19.50 9.61
N VAL A 97 0.37 -19.85 10.75
CA VAL A 97 0.72 -18.90 11.81
C VAL A 97 1.82 -17.96 11.30
N ALA A 98 1.57 -16.65 11.39
CA ALA A 98 2.55 -15.64 11.02
C ALA A 98 3.65 -15.55 12.10
N PRO A 99 4.94 -15.58 11.73
CA PRO A 99 6.01 -15.33 12.69
C PRO A 99 6.04 -13.85 13.11
N GLU A 100 6.65 -13.58 14.26
CA GLU A 100 6.98 -12.21 14.64
C GLU A 100 8.04 -11.61 13.70
N GLY A 101 8.02 -10.28 13.55
CA GLY A 101 8.99 -9.53 12.78
C GLY A 101 8.46 -9.03 11.44
N MET A 102 9.35 -8.38 10.68
CA MET A 102 9.02 -7.78 9.39
C MET A 102 8.81 -8.87 8.32
N MET A 103 7.76 -8.73 7.52
CA MET A 103 7.46 -9.61 6.40
C MET A 103 7.13 -8.82 5.14
N THR A 104 7.18 -9.51 4.01
CA THR A 104 6.60 -9.04 2.74
C THR A 104 6.05 -10.21 1.94
N VAL A 105 5.45 -9.94 0.78
CA VAL A 105 4.79 -10.94 -0.06
C VAL A 105 5.54 -11.20 -1.35
N LEU A 106 5.46 -12.45 -1.82
CA LEU A 106 5.91 -12.86 -3.16
C LEU A 106 4.78 -13.62 -3.88
N PRO A 107 4.58 -13.42 -5.19
CA PRO A 107 5.16 -12.36 -6.01
C PRO A 107 4.50 -10.99 -5.77
N GLY A 108 5.16 -9.91 -6.20
CA GLY A 108 4.62 -8.55 -6.17
C GLY A 108 4.12 -8.04 -7.52
N GLY A 109 4.37 -8.77 -8.61
CA GLY A 109 4.01 -8.41 -9.98
C GLY A 109 3.00 -9.36 -10.65
N PRO A 110 2.20 -8.89 -11.63
CA PRO A 110 1.06 -9.62 -12.19
C PRO A 110 1.46 -10.79 -13.12
N ARG A 111 2.73 -10.85 -13.53
CA ARG A 111 3.28 -11.86 -14.45
C ARG A 111 4.37 -12.72 -13.82
N GLU A 112 4.64 -12.49 -12.55
CA GLU A 112 5.64 -13.23 -11.80
C GLU A 112 4.96 -14.41 -11.13
N LEU A 113 5.62 -15.56 -11.16
CA LEU A 113 5.11 -16.79 -10.56
C LEU A 113 6.25 -17.48 -9.83
N ILE A 114 5.97 -17.91 -8.60
CA ILE A 114 6.81 -18.85 -7.88
C ILE A 114 6.22 -20.25 -8.09
N GLY A 115 7.02 -21.16 -8.63
CA GLY A 115 6.64 -22.56 -8.83
C GLY A 115 6.93 -23.38 -7.59
N LEU A 116 6.08 -24.37 -7.32
CA LEU A 116 6.32 -25.43 -6.33
C LEU A 116 6.43 -26.78 -7.06
N ASP A 117 7.55 -27.46 -6.86
CA ASP A 117 7.79 -28.80 -7.41
C ASP A 117 7.14 -29.92 -6.58
N ALA A 118 7.30 -31.17 -7.03
CA ALA A 118 6.72 -32.35 -6.37
C ALA A 118 7.39 -32.65 -5.02
N GLU A 119 8.63 -32.19 -4.84
CA GLU A 119 9.43 -32.32 -3.63
C GLU A 119 9.13 -31.20 -2.61
N GLY A 120 8.21 -30.28 -2.93
CA GLY A 120 7.77 -29.20 -2.06
C GLY A 120 8.73 -28.00 -2.05
N ARG A 121 9.62 -27.87 -3.04
CA ARG A 121 10.57 -26.76 -3.14
C ARG A 121 10.05 -25.66 -4.04
N LEU A 122 10.30 -24.43 -3.61
CA LEU A 122 9.93 -23.21 -4.31
C LEU A 122 11.05 -22.77 -5.25
N THR A 123 10.69 -22.41 -6.47
CA THR A 123 11.61 -21.85 -7.46
C THR A 123 10.93 -20.74 -8.26
N GLY A 124 11.59 -19.60 -8.40
CA GLY A 124 11.10 -18.47 -9.18
C GLY A 124 11.84 -17.18 -8.86
N GLN A 125 11.41 -16.11 -9.50
CA GLN A 125 11.93 -14.77 -9.25
C GLN A 125 10.76 -13.80 -9.17
N ALA A 126 10.82 -12.89 -8.20
CA ALA A 126 9.90 -11.78 -8.09
C ALA A 126 10.68 -10.47 -7.95
N ARG A 127 10.26 -9.43 -8.66
CA ARG A 127 11.00 -8.17 -8.79
C ARG A 127 10.25 -7.06 -8.08
N ARG A 128 11.02 -6.04 -7.68
CA ARG A 128 10.48 -4.81 -7.08
C ARG A 128 9.67 -5.10 -5.81
N ILE A 129 10.10 -6.09 -5.03
CA ILE A 129 9.44 -6.52 -3.80
C ILE A 129 9.71 -5.48 -2.70
N PRO A 130 8.68 -4.76 -2.23
CA PRO A 130 8.88 -3.72 -1.22
C PRO A 130 9.46 -4.31 0.06
N PHE A 131 10.51 -3.67 0.57
CA PHE A 131 11.18 -3.99 1.83
C PHE A 131 11.71 -5.43 1.95
N ALA A 132 12.00 -6.11 0.83
CA ALA A 132 12.40 -7.51 0.87
C ALA A 132 13.67 -7.76 1.69
N ARG A 133 14.67 -6.86 1.61
CA ARG A 133 15.90 -6.98 2.41
C ARG A 133 15.71 -6.70 3.91
N ASP A 134 14.62 -6.05 4.30
CA ASP A 134 14.30 -5.75 5.70
C ASP A 134 13.45 -6.86 6.33
N ALA A 135 12.74 -7.64 5.50
CA ALA A 135 11.90 -8.74 5.93
C ALA A 135 12.71 -9.97 6.36
N ALA A 136 12.33 -10.56 7.50
CA ALA A 136 12.88 -11.84 7.96
C ALA A 136 12.19 -13.03 7.29
N HIS A 137 10.93 -12.85 6.85
CA HIS A 137 10.15 -13.88 6.20
C HIS A 137 9.36 -13.36 5.00
N PHE A 138 9.09 -14.26 4.06
CA PHE A 138 8.22 -14.02 2.92
C PHE A 138 6.97 -14.90 3.01
N ALA A 139 5.80 -14.27 2.84
CA ALA A 139 4.57 -14.98 2.53
C ALA A 139 4.47 -15.16 1.02
N VAL A 140 4.47 -16.41 0.55
CA VAL A 140 4.63 -16.75 -0.85
C VAL A 140 3.36 -17.40 -1.39
N LEU A 141 2.79 -16.81 -2.43
CA LEU A 141 1.78 -17.45 -3.25
C LEU A 141 2.46 -18.21 -4.40
N ALA A 142 2.41 -19.53 -4.35
CA ALA A 142 3.08 -20.41 -5.30
C ALA A 142 2.08 -21.21 -6.14
N LYS A 143 2.47 -21.53 -7.37
CA LYS A 143 1.71 -22.40 -8.27
C LYS A 143 2.33 -23.79 -8.27
N SER A 144 1.51 -24.80 -8.01
CA SER A 144 1.87 -26.22 -8.09
C SER A 144 1.02 -26.93 -9.15
N ALA A 145 1.38 -28.17 -9.50
CA ALA A 145 0.54 -29.02 -10.36
C ALA A 145 -0.86 -29.27 -9.76
N ALA A 146 -0.98 -29.22 -8.42
CA ALA A 146 -2.23 -29.42 -7.70
C ALA A 146 -3.01 -28.12 -7.44
N GLY A 147 -2.59 -26.98 -8.02
CA GLY A 147 -3.21 -25.67 -7.81
C GLY A 147 -2.34 -24.71 -7.00
N VAL A 148 -2.98 -23.68 -6.44
CA VAL A 148 -2.32 -22.59 -5.73
C VAL A 148 -2.02 -22.98 -4.29
N ARG A 149 -0.82 -22.61 -3.83
CA ARG A 149 -0.29 -22.90 -2.50
C ARG A 149 0.15 -21.60 -1.83
N ILE A 150 -0.01 -21.54 -0.51
CA ILE A 150 0.49 -20.44 0.31
C ILE A 150 1.60 -21.02 1.17
N ALA A 151 2.75 -20.35 1.20
CA ALA A 151 3.93 -20.80 1.91
C ALA A 151 4.56 -19.69 2.74
N LEU A 152 5.16 -20.06 3.86
CA LEU A 152 6.04 -19.22 4.66
C LEU A 152 7.48 -19.58 4.33
N VAL A 153 8.30 -18.60 3.96
CA VAL A 153 9.71 -18.80 3.61
C VAL A 153 10.60 -17.93 4.49
N ASP A 154 11.67 -18.49 5.01
CA ASP A 154 12.75 -17.74 5.66
C ASP A 154 13.53 -16.96 4.59
N ALA A 155 13.61 -15.64 4.74
CA ALA A 155 14.23 -14.76 3.75
C ALA A 155 15.72 -15.04 3.55
N SER A 156 16.41 -15.60 4.56
CA SER A 156 17.83 -15.97 4.50
C SER A 156 18.11 -17.12 3.51
N LEU A 157 17.08 -17.88 3.13
CA LEU A 157 17.17 -18.94 2.13
C LEU A 157 17.06 -18.42 0.68
N CYS A 158 16.76 -17.14 0.50
CA CYS A 158 16.59 -16.52 -0.80
C CYS A 158 17.77 -15.59 -1.14
N ARG A 159 18.01 -15.40 -2.43
CA ARG A 159 18.93 -14.37 -2.91
C ARG A 159 18.16 -13.06 -3.10
N ILE A 160 18.65 -11.98 -2.49
CA ILE A 160 18.07 -10.64 -2.59
C ILE A 160 19.04 -9.73 -3.33
N ASP A 161 18.67 -9.35 -4.55
CA ASP A 161 19.42 -8.39 -5.36
C ASP A 161 18.87 -6.97 -5.11
N ARG A 162 19.75 -6.11 -4.59
CA ARG A 162 19.40 -4.81 -4.05
C ARG A 162 18.91 -3.83 -5.12
N PHE A 163 17.75 -3.22 -4.88
CA PHE A 163 17.24 -2.08 -5.64
C PHE A 163 16.47 -1.12 -4.73
N GLU A 164 16.53 0.18 -5.03
CA GLU A 164 15.82 1.25 -4.30
C GLU A 164 14.83 1.94 -5.22
N ASN A 165 13.60 2.15 -4.76
CA ASN A 165 12.58 2.85 -5.53
C ASN A 165 12.80 4.38 -5.53
N LEU A 166 11.89 5.12 -6.17
CA LEU A 166 11.96 6.57 -6.28
C LEU A 166 12.01 7.30 -4.92
N ALA A 167 11.47 6.69 -3.86
CA ALA A 167 11.47 7.24 -2.50
C ALA A 167 12.71 6.85 -1.67
N GLY A 168 13.63 6.07 -2.24
CA GLY A 168 14.77 5.49 -1.53
C GLY A 168 14.40 4.28 -0.66
N ASP A 169 13.18 3.77 -0.75
CA ASP A 169 12.77 2.58 -0.01
C ASP A 169 13.23 1.32 -0.77
N ALA A 170 13.54 0.25 -0.04
CA ALA A 170 13.94 -1.02 -0.63
C ALA A 170 12.82 -1.61 -1.49
N ALA A 171 13.18 -2.07 -2.68
CA ALA A 171 12.25 -2.66 -3.63
C ALA A 171 13.00 -3.65 -4.53
N ASP A 172 13.44 -4.72 -3.87
CA ASP A 172 14.49 -5.62 -4.32
C ASP A 172 13.98 -6.68 -5.30
N THR A 173 14.91 -7.40 -5.93
CA THR A 173 14.58 -8.64 -6.64
C THR A 173 14.87 -9.84 -5.75
N VAL A 174 13.88 -10.67 -5.51
CA VAL A 174 14.00 -11.91 -4.72
C VAL A 174 14.05 -13.10 -5.67
N SER A 175 15.12 -13.88 -5.59
CA SER A 175 15.27 -15.13 -6.32
C SER A 175 15.19 -16.31 -5.35
N VAL A 176 14.25 -17.20 -5.62
CA VAL A 176 13.99 -18.44 -4.88
C VAL A 176 14.47 -19.60 -5.75
N ALA A 177 15.37 -20.43 -5.25
CA ALA A 177 15.97 -21.52 -6.02
C ALA A 177 16.02 -22.81 -5.20
N GLY A 178 15.02 -23.68 -5.37
CA GLY A 178 14.95 -24.97 -4.67
C GLY A 178 14.76 -24.86 -3.15
N VAL A 179 14.12 -23.79 -2.69
CA VAL A 179 13.94 -23.48 -1.25
C VAL A 179 12.79 -24.30 -0.67
N LEU A 180 13.04 -25.00 0.43
CA LEU A 180 11.97 -25.66 1.19
C LEU A 180 11.32 -24.62 2.12
N PRO A 181 9.98 -24.42 2.06
CA PRO A 181 9.32 -23.46 2.94
C PRO A 181 9.27 -23.96 4.39
N VAL A 182 9.19 -23.01 5.33
CA VAL A 182 8.99 -23.28 6.76
C VAL A 182 7.62 -23.91 7.00
N ALA A 183 6.60 -23.42 6.29
CA ALA A 183 5.24 -23.98 6.31
C ALA A 183 4.60 -23.82 4.94
N ILE A 184 3.68 -24.72 4.59
CA ILE A 184 2.94 -24.67 3.33
C ILE A 184 1.52 -25.21 3.50
N ALA A 185 0.56 -24.56 2.85
CA ALA A 185 -0.84 -24.94 2.86
C ALA A 185 -1.48 -24.80 1.46
N THR A 186 -2.59 -25.49 1.25
CA THR A 186 -3.45 -25.25 0.08
C THR A 186 -4.14 -23.91 0.24
N ALA A 187 -4.17 -23.08 -0.81
CA ALA A 187 -4.99 -21.88 -0.80
C ALA A 187 -6.50 -22.25 -0.78
N PRO A 188 -7.39 -21.40 -0.25
CA PRO A 188 -8.83 -21.62 -0.31
C PRO A 188 -9.35 -21.79 -1.74
N ASN A 189 -10.50 -22.45 -1.89
CA ASN A 189 -11.15 -22.59 -3.19
C ASN A 189 -11.45 -21.21 -3.80
N GLY A 190 -11.07 -21.01 -5.05
CA GLY A 190 -11.23 -19.73 -5.76
C GLY A 190 -10.12 -18.71 -5.48
N PHE A 191 -9.18 -18.99 -4.57
CA PHE A 191 -8.04 -18.11 -4.32
C PHE A 191 -6.99 -18.25 -5.42
N ASP A 192 -6.64 -17.13 -6.04
CA ASP A 192 -5.75 -17.07 -7.19
C ASP A 192 -4.74 -15.90 -7.06
N PRO A 193 -3.76 -15.78 -7.99
CA PRO A 193 -2.84 -14.63 -7.99
C PRO A 193 -3.53 -13.28 -8.10
N THR A 194 -4.66 -13.19 -8.81
CA THR A 194 -5.47 -11.97 -8.93
C THR A 194 -5.93 -11.47 -7.57
N THR A 195 -6.33 -12.37 -6.68
CA THR A 195 -6.82 -12.07 -5.34
C THR A 195 -5.76 -11.34 -4.49
N LEU A 196 -4.52 -11.84 -4.48
CA LEU A 196 -3.40 -11.16 -3.81
C LEU A 196 -3.12 -9.80 -4.45
N PHE A 197 -3.21 -9.72 -5.77
CA PHE A 197 -2.94 -8.49 -6.52
C PHE A 197 -3.98 -7.39 -6.27
N LEU A 198 -5.25 -7.76 -6.14
CA LEU A 198 -6.35 -6.87 -5.75
C LEU A 198 -6.13 -6.37 -4.32
N MET A 199 -5.83 -7.26 -3.37
CA MET A 199 -5.55 -6.87 -1.98
C MET A 199 -4.37 -5.90 -1.89
N GLY A 200 -3.25 -6.18 -2.56
CA GLY A 200 -2.09 -5.28 -2.62
C GLY A 200 -2.40 -3.95 -3.30
N SER A 201 -3.28 -3.93 -4.30
CA SER A 201 -3.74 -2.71 -4.96
C SER A 201 -4.62 -1.85 -4.06
N ALA A 202 -5.49 -2.48 -3.27
CA ALA A 202 -6.31 -1.78 -2.27
C ALA A 202 -5.41 -1.18 -1.18
N VAL A 203 -4.43 -1.95 -0.67
CA VAL A 203 -3.39 -1.48 0.27
C VAL A 203 -2.69 -0.23 -0.26
N ARG A 204 -2.16 -0.27 -1.48
CA ARG A 204 -1.45 0.88 -2.06
C ARG A 204 -2.36 2.06 -2.36
N SER A 205 -3.62 1.83 -2.72
CA SER A 205 -4.60 2.90 -2.92
C SER A 205 -4.84 3.68 -1.62
N GLN A 206 -4.90 3.01 -0.46
CA GLN A 206 -4.98 3.67 0.85
C GLN A 206 -3.75 4.51 1.14
N GLN A 207 -2.55 3.96 0.94
CA GLN A 207 -1.32 4.70 1.21
C GLN A 207 -1.15 5.92 0.29
N ILE A 208 -1.50 5.78 -1.00
CA ILE A 208 -1.46 6.90 -1.95
C ILE A 208 -2.48 7.98 -1.58
N SER A 209 -3.72 7.61 -1.23
CA SER A 209 -4.75 8.58 -0.83
C SER A 209 -4.34 9.32 0.45
N GLY A 210 -3.81 8.60 1.44
CA GLY A 210 -3.25 9.20 2.65
C GLY A 210 -2.10 10.16 2.36
N ALA A 211 -1.15 9.77 1.49
CA ALA A 211 -0.05 10.65 1.12
C ALA A 211 -0.54 11.94 0.44
N LEU A 212 -1.59 11.86 -0.38
CA LEU A 212 -2.24 13.03 -0.98
C LEU A 212 -2.86 13.96 0.07
N GLU A 213 -3.48 13.41 1.12
CA GLU A 213 -3.98 14.21 2.25
C GLU A 213 -2.84 14.95 2.95
N GLY A 214 -1.73 14.26 3.21
CA GLY A 214 -0.53 14.89 3.79
C GLY A 214 0.02 16.00 2.89
N MET A 215 0.05 15.80 1.58
CA MET A 215 0.47 16.84 0.62
C MET A 215 -0.44 18.07 0.68
N LEU A 216 -1.77 17.86 0.75
CA LEU A 216 -2.74 18.94 0.86
C LEU A 216 -2.57 19.72 2.16
N GLU A 217 -2.45 19.01 3.29
CA GLU A 217 -2.25 19.60 4.61
C GLU A 217 -1.00 20.48 4.64
N LEU A 218 0.15 19.95 4.18
CA LEU A 218 1.40 20.71 4.08
C LEU A 218 1.24 21.93 3.17
N SER A 219 0.57 21.76 2.01
CA SER A 219 0.36 22.85 1.04
C SER A 219 -0.52 23.95 1.59
N VAL A 220 -1.60 23.60 2.30
CA VAL A 220 -2.49 24.57 2.96
C VAL A 220 -1.71 25.32 4.03
N ARG A 221 -1.02 24.60 4.94
CA ARG A 221 -0.22 25.21 6.01
C ARG A 221 0.83 26.17 5.45
N TYR A 222 1.66 25.70 4.53
CA TYR A 222 2.68 26.51 3.88
C TYR A 222 2.09 27.75 3.20
N SER A 223 0.93 27.61 2.55
CA SER A 223 0.29 28.75 1.87
C SER A 223 -0.17 29.86 2.82
N THR A 224 -0.51 29.50 4.06
CA THR A 224 -0.95 30.43 5.10
C THR A 224 0.21 31.06 5.87
N GLU A 225 1.37 30.41 5.91
CA GLU A 225 2.57 30.89 6.61
C GLU A 225 3.48 31.72 5.70
N ARG A 226 3.63 31.31 4.44
CA ARG A 226 4.57 31.96 3.51
C ARG A 226 4.04 33.32 3.05
N VAL A 227 4.80 34.38 3.36
CA VAL A 227 4.55 35.74 2.87
C VAL A 227 5.40 36.03 1.63
N ALA A 228 4.75 36.54 0.57
CA ALA A 228 5.40 37.07 -0.62
C ALA A 228 4.57 38.25 -1.14
N PHE A 229 5.24 39.29 -1.64
CA PHE A 229 4.58 40.53 -2.08
C PHE A 229 3.56 41.06 -1.04
N GLU A 230 4.03 41.19 0.21
CA GLU A 230 3.34 41.84 1.35
C GLU A 230 2.17 41.08 2.00
N ARG A 231 1.80 39.89 1.51
CA ARG A 231 0.74 39.07 2.12
C ARG A 231 1.03 37.56 2.00
N THR A 232 0.26 36.75 2.72
CA THR A 232 0.37 35.30 2.62
C THR A 232 0.01 34.82 1.22
N ILE A 233 0.70 33.79 0.73
CA ILE A 233 0.47 33.32 -0.65
C ILE A 233 -0.95 32.74 -0.84
N SER A 234 -1.62 32.33 0.25
CA SER A 234 -3.04 31.94 0.27
C SER A 234 -4.02 33.03 -0.19
N LYS A 235 -3.60 34.31 -0.29
CA LYS A 235 -4.43 35.41 -0.79
C LYS A 235 -4.42 35.57 -2.32
N TYR A 236 -3.60 34.81 -3.05
CA TYR A 236 -3.58 34.86 -4.51
C TYR A 236 -4.50 33.79 -5.10
N GLN A 237 -5.38 34.18 -6.02
CA GLN A 237 -6.35 33.27 -6.65
C GLN A 237 -5.68 32.06 -7.33
N ALA A 238 -4.50 32.25 -7.93
CA ALA A 238 -3.76 31.13 -8.54
C ALA A 238 -3.41 30.03 -7.51
N VAL A 239 -3.00 30.42 -6.29
CA VAL A 239 -2.71 29.48 -5.20
C VAL A 239 -4.01 28.84 -4.69
N GLN A 240 -5.08 29.62 -4.54
CA GLN A 240 -6.40 29.11 -4.13
C GLN A 240 -6.94 28.07 -5.13
N HIS A 241 -6.84 28.34 -6.43
CA HIS A 241 -7.23 27.39 -7.48
C HIS A 241 -6.38 26.13 -7.45
N ASN A 242 -5.07 26.25 -7.22
CA ASN A 242 -4.19 25.09 -7.05
C ASN A 242 -4.62 24.24 -5.84
N LEU A 243 -4.82 24.85 -4.67
CA LEU A 243 -5.27 24.13 -3.47
C LEU A 243 -6.65 23.50 -3.65
N ALA A 244 -7.58 24.17 -4.33
CA ALA A 244 -8.89 23.62 -4.66
C ALA A 244 -8.78 22.40 -5.60
N ARG A 245 -7.91 22.46 -6.62
CA ARG A 245 -7.65 21.33 -7.51
C ARG A 245 -7.01 20.16 -6.77
N LEU A 246 -6.02 20.41 -5.91
CA LEU A 246 -5.42 19.38 -5.07
C LEU A 246 -6.46 18.76 -4.13
N GLY A 247 -7.30 19.57 -3.50
CA GLY A 247 -8.41 19.09 -2.67
C GLY A 247 -9.40 18.22 -3.45
N GLY A 248 -9.68 18.55 -4.71
CA GLY A 248 -10.50 17.72 -5.59
C GLY A 248 -9.87 16.36 -5.90
N GLU A 249 -8.57 16.33 -6.22
CA GLU A 249 -7.84 15.06 -6.44
C GLU A 249 -7.80 14.20 -5.17
N VAL A 250 -7.57 14.82 -4.00
CA VAL A 250 -7.59 14.14 -2.69
C VAL A 250 -8.96 13.54 -2.42
N ALA A 251 -10.03 14.33 -2.56
CA ALA A 251 -11.39 13.86 -2.30
C ALA A 251 -11.77 12.68 -3.20
N ALA A 252 -11.44 12.75 -4.50
CA ALA A 252 -11.69 11.67 -5.44
C ALA A 252 -10.87 10.40 -5.12
N ALA A 253 -9.57 10.54 -4.81
CA ALA A 253 -8.70 9.41 -4.47
C ALA A 253 -9.13 8.73 -3.17
N VAL A 254 -9.44 9.52 -2.14
CA VAL A 254 -9.96 9.02 -0.85
C VAL A 254 -11.26 8.26 -1.06
N THR A 255 -12.20 8.81 -1.83
CA THR A 255 -13.50 8.18 -2.06
C THR A 255 -13.34 6.84 -2.77
N ALA A 256 -12.52 6.80 -3.82
CA ALA A 256 -12.26 5.56 -4.56
C ALA A 256 -11.52 4.52 -3.68
N ALA A 257 -10.52 4.94 -2.91
CA ALA A 257 -9.81 4.05 -1.99
C ALA A 257 -10.76 3.47 -0.92
N THR A 258 -11.62 4.29 -0.31
CA THR A 258 -12.63 3.84 0.66
C THR A 258 -13.60 2.84 0.02
N SER A 259 -14.09 3.11 -1.19
CA SER A 259 -14.96 2.18 -1.93
C SER A 259 -14.32 0.82 -2.15
N ALA A 260 -13.03 0.80 -2.51
CA ALA A 260 -12.25 -0.43 -2.62
C ALA A 260 -12.11 -1.16 -1.27
N ALA A 261 -11.88 -0.44 -0.17
CA ALA A 261 -11.83 -1.04 1.17
C ALA A 261 -13.17 -1.64 1.60
N ASP A 262 -14.28 -0.95 1.31
CA ASP A 262 -15.64 -1.42 1.58
C ASP A 262 -15.93 -2.68 0.76
N ALA A 263 -15.60 -2.69 -0.54
CA ALA A 263 -15.78 -3.86 -1.40
C ALA A 263 -14.96 -5.07 -0.93
N MET A 264 -13.69 -4.86 -0.55
CA MET A 264 -12.83 -5.91 0.00
C MET A 264 -13.33 -6.46 1.34
N SER A 265 -14.08 -5.65 2.10
CA SER A 265 -14.62 -6.01 3.42
C SER A 265 -16.05 -6.58 3.36
N ALA A 266 -16.70 -6.48 2.20
CA ALA A 266 -18.05 -6.97 1.96
C ALA A 266 -18.04 -8.49 1.65
N ASP A 267 -19.00 -8.96 0.84
CA ASP A 267 -19.07 -10.38 0.47
C ASP A 267 -17.86 -10.76 -0.40
N PRO A 268 -16.94 -11.64 0.07
CA PRO A 268 -15.75 -12.04 -0.71
C PRO A 268 -16.10 -12.80 -1.99
N ARG A 269 -17.37 -13.20 -2.17
CA ARG A 269 -17.86 -13.85 -3.40
C ARG A 269 -18.25 -12.85 -4.49
N ASP A 270 -18.39 -11.55 -4.18
CA ASP A 270 -18.60 -10.50 -5.19
C ASP A 270 -17.27 -10.12 -5.85
N THR A 271 -16.63 -11.09 -6.51
CA THR A 271 -15.32 -10.91 -7.17
C THR A 271 -15.36 -9.82 -8.24
N ASP A 272 -16.53 -9.61 -8.84
CA ASP A 272 -16.78 -8.62 -9.87
C ASP A 272 -16.83 -7.20 -9.30
N GLY A 273 -17.58 -6.99 -8.21
CA GLY A 273 -17.58 -5.73 -7.48
C GLY A 273 -16.22 -5.38 -6.92
N ILE A 274 -15.53 -6.36 -6.32
CA ILE A 274 -14.17 -6.17 -5.81
C ILE A 274 -13.22 -5.73 -6.94
N LEU A 275 -13.23 -6.41 -8.08
CA LEU A 275 -12.38 -6.05 -9.20
C LEU A 275 -12.65 -4.64 -9.70
N LEU A 276 -13.93 -4.28 -9.88
CA LEU A 276 -14.33 -2.95 -10.33
C LEU A 276 -13.84 -1.85 -9.39
N GLU A 277 -14.13 -1.98 -8.09
CA GLU A 277 -13.83 -0.95 -7.10
C GLU A 277 -12.33 -0.81 -6.86
N VAL A 278 -11.61 -1.93 -6.72
CA VAL A 278 -10.16 -1.93 -6.48
C VAL A 278 -9.39 -1.43 -7.71
N ALA A 279 -9.75 -1.85 -8.92
CA ALA A 279 -9.12 -1.36 -10.13
C ALA A 279 -9.37 0.14 -10.31
N SER A 280 -10.62 0.59 -10.11
CA SER A 280 -10.98 2.01 -10.16
C SER A 280 -10.20 2.83 -9.12
N ALA A 281 -10.08 2.34 -7.89
CA ALA A 281 -9.28 2.98 -6.85
C ALA A 281 -7.81 3.11 -7.24
N LYS A 282 -7.19 2.04 -7.75
CA LYS A 282 -5.78 2.05 -8.14
C LYS A 282 -5.52 3.01 -9.30
N ILE A 283 -6.42 3.08 -10.29
CA ILE A 283 -6.39 4.05 -11.39
C ILE A 283 -6.52 5.48 -10.86
N ARG A 284 -7.58 5.77 -10.10
CA ARG A 284 -7.87 7.12 -9.57
C ARG A 284 -6.76 7.64 -8.65
N CYS A 285 -6.29 6.81 -7.72
CA CYS A 285 -5.19 7.16 -6.83
C CYS A 285 -3.87 7.32 -7.60
N GLY A 286 -3.61 6.45 -8.58
CA GLY A 286 -2.42 6.51 -9.42
C GLY A 286 -2.33 7.80 -10.24
N GLU A 287 -3.43 8.25 -10.83
CA GLU A 287 -3.49 9.55 -11.52
C GLU A 287 -3.37 10.73 -10.54
N ALA A 288 -4.07 10.65 -9.40
CA ALA A 288 -4.09 11.71 -8.41
C ALA A 288 -2.70 11.92 -7.79
N ALA A 289 -1.90 10.87 -7.61
CA ALA A 289 -0.51 10.97 -7.13
C ALA A 289 0.33 11.91 -8.00
N ASP A 290 0.23 11.79 -9.33
CA ASP A 290 0.98 12.62 -10.29
C ASP A 290 0.52 14.09 -10.25
N LYS A 291 -0.79 14.29 -10.41
CA LYS A 291 -1.42 15.61 -10.42
C LYS A 291 -1.23 16.32 -9.09
N GLY A 292 -1.43 15.60 -7.99
CA GLY A 292 -1.32 16.10 -6.63
C GLY A 292 0.11 16.50 -6.28
N ALA A 293 1.10 15.66 -6.61
CA ALA A 293 2.50 16.01 -6.41
C ALA A 293 2.89 17.26 -7.21
N SER A 294 2.49 17.35 -8.47
CA SER A 294 2.76 18.52 -9.32
C SER A 294 2.18 19.81 -8.73
N ILE A 295 0.91 19.78 -8.29
CA ILE A 295 0.26 20.94 -7.67
C ILE A 295 0.93 21.30 -6.33
N ALA A 296 1.23 20.31 -5.49
CA ALA A 296 1.85 20.56 -4.18
C ALA A 296 3.23 21.22 -4.34
N HIS A 297 4.07 20.71 -5.25
CA HIS A 297 5.37 21.32 -5.56
C HIS A 297 5.22 22.73 -6.12
N GLN A 298 4.21 22.98 -6.97
CA GLN A 298 3.93 24.32 -7.49
C GLN A 298 3.51 25.32 -6.40
N VAL A 299 2.78 24.89 -5.38
CA VAL A 299 2.41 25.73 -4.23
C VAL A 299 3.63 26.07 -3.37
N HIS A 300 4.53 25.11 -3.17
CA HIS A 300 5.73 25.30 -2.36
C HIS A 300 6.80 26.13 -3.09
N GLY A 301 6.88 26.02 -4.42
CA GLY A 301 7.93 26.64 -5.22
C GLY A 301 9.28 25.95 -4.99
N ALA A 302 10.38 26.70 -5.10
CA ALA A 302 11.74 26.14 -5.06
C ALA A 302 12.02 25.29 -3.82
N ILE A 303 11.53 25.69 -2.63
CA ILE A 303 11.75 24.94 -1.38
C ILE A 303 11.16 23.53 -1.43
N GLY A 304 10.04 23.33 -2.14
CA GLY A 304 9.39 22.03 -2.29
C GLY A 304 10.25 20.99 -3.02
N PHE A 305 11.17 21.44 -3.88
CA PHE A 305 12.10 20.58 -4.61
C PHE A 305 13.40 20.28 -3.85
N THR A 306 13.62 20.88 -2.68
CA THR A 306 14.82 20.66 -1.88
C THR A 306 14.65 19.48 -0.92
N ALA A 307 15.78 18.87 -0.53
CA ALA A 307 15.79 17.84 0.52
C ALA A 307 15.48 18.41 1.92
N GLU A 308 15.56 19.74 2.11
CA GLU A 308 15.29 20.41 3.39
C GLU A 308 13.80 20.38 3.75
N HIS A 309 12.92 20.33 2.74
CA HIS A 309 11.48 20.31 2.94
C HIS A 309 10.89 18.91 2.82
N VAL A 310 10.04 18.52 3.76
CA VAL A 310 9.50 17.16 3.88
C VAL A 310 8.55 16.72 2.76
N LEU A 311 8.06 17.63 1.93
CA LEU A 311 7.12 17.34 0.84
C LEU A 311 7.61 16.23 -0.10
N HIS A 312 8.92 16.15 -0.35
CA HIS A 312 9.48 15.11 -1.20
C HIS A 312 9.20 13.70 -0.66
N ARG A 313 9.12 13.51 0.67
CA ARG A 313 8.86 12.20 1.29
C ARG A 313 7.49 11.65 0.93
N LEU A 314 6.47 12.52 0.90
CA LEU A 314 5.11 12.16 0.51
C LEU A 314 5.04 11.94 -1.00
N THR A 315 5.57 12.89 -1.78
CA THR A 315 5.44 12.87 -3.25
C THR A 315 6.18 11.70 -3.87
N LEU A 316 7.42 11.42 -3.46
CA LEU A 316 8.21 10.30 -4.00
C LEU A 316 7.62 8.94 -3.61
N ARG A 317 7.08 8.78 -2.39
CA ARG A 317 6.39 7.53 -1.99
C ARG A 317 5.08 7.31 -2.71
N ALA A 318 4.25 8.34 -2.79
CA ALA A 318 3.01 8.27 -3.56
C ALA A 318 3.29 7.85 -5.01
N LEU A 319 4.33 8.42 -5.64
CA LEU A 319 4.77 8.06 -6.98
C LEU A 319 5.33 6.64 -7.07
N ALA A 320 6.13 6.19 -6.09
CA ALA A 320 6.67 4.83 -6.08
C ALA A 320 5.56 3.76 -5.94
N TRP A 321 4.58 3.99 -5.07
CA TRP A 321 3.45 3.07 -4.85
C TRP A 321 2.52 2.97 -6.05
N ARG A 322 2.60 3.89 -7.02
CA ARG A 322 1.83 3.79 -8.28
C ARG A 322 2.15 2.53 -9.04
N ASP A 323 3.40 2.06 -9.00
CA ASP A 323 3.85 0.90 -9.78
C ASP A 323 3.72 -0.42 -9.03
N ASP A 324 3.59 -0.37 -7.71
CA ASP A 324 3.37 -1.55 -6.86
C ASP A 324 1.99 -2.14 -7.11
N PHE A 325 1.92 -3.47 -7.18
CA PHE A 325 0.69 -4.24 -7.46
C PHE A 325 -0.06 -3.75 -8.70
N GLY A 326 0.67 -3.33 -9.72
CA GLY A 326 0.11 -2.95 -11.01
C GLY A 326 -0.11 -1.45 -11.12
N SER A 327 0.39 -0.87 -12.21
CA SER A 327 0.25 0.55 -12.49
C SER A 327 -1.20 0.92 -12.83
N GLU A 328 -1.47 2.23 -12.85
CA GLU A 328 -2.70 2.77 -13.43
C GLU A 328 -2.95 2.18 -14.81
N SER A 329 -1.95 2.18 -15.70
CA SER A 329 -2.14 1.70 -17.08
C SER A 329 -2.42 0.20 -17.15
N TYR A 330 -1.85 -0.60 -16.23
CA TYR A 330 -2.19 -2.01 -16.09
C TYR A 330 -3.66 -2.18 -15.71
N TRP A 331 -4.10 -1.53 -14.64
CA TRP A 331 -5.47 -1.65 -14.15
C TRP A 331 -6.50 -1.06 -15.10
N SER A 332 -6.18 0.04 -15.80
CA SER A 332 -7.00 0.60 -16.88
C SER A 332 -7.21 -0.43 -18.00
N SER A 333 -6.15 -1.15 -18.37
CA SER A 333 -6.23 -2.21 -19.38
C SER A 333 -7.05 -3.41 -18.89
N GLU A 334 -6.78 -3.91 -17.68
CA GLU A 334 -7.51 -5.05 -17.11
C GLU A 334 -9.00 -4.74 -16.92
N LEU A 335 -9.34 -3.56 -16.39
CA LEU A 335 -10.72 -3.12 -16.25
C LEU A 335 -11.41 -2.99 -17.61
N GLY A 336 -10.71 -2.42 -18.60
CA GLY A 336 -11.21 -2.32 -19.98
C GLY A 336 -11.46 -3.70 -20.62
N TRP A 337 -10.54 -4.65 -20.46
CA TRP A 337 -10.70 -6.02 -20.94
C TRP A 337 -11.86 -6.73 -20.24
N TRP A 338 -11.99 -6.58 -18.92
CA TRP A 338 -13.03 -7.20 -18.13
C TRP A 338 -14.42 -6.65 -18.49
N ILE A 339 -14.57 -5.33 -18.66
CA ILE A 339 -15.82 -4.71 -19.17
C ILE A 339 -16.09 -5.20 -20.60
N GLY A 340 -15.09 -5.15 -21.48
CA GLY A 340 -15.26 -5.49 -22.90
C GLY A 340 -15.75 -6.92 -23.13
N ARG A 341 -15.36 -7.87 -22.26
CA ARG A 341 -15.83 -9.27 -22.31
C ARG A 341 -17.30 -9.45 -21.95
N ARG A 342 -17.90 -8.50 -21.22
CA ARG A 342 -19.31 -8.53 -20.82
C ARG A 342 -20.26 -8.03 -21.91
N GLY A 343 -19.72 -7.30 -22.89
CA GLY A 343 -20.50 -6.68 -23.95
C GLY A 343 -20.92 -5.24 -23.61
N ALA A 344 -21.26 -4.47 -24.65
CA ALA A 344 -21.49 -3.02 -24.52
C ALA A 344 -22.70 -2.67 -23.63
N ASP A 345 -23.70 -3.55 -23.58
CA ASP A 345 -24.96 -3.30 -22.86
C ASP A 345 -24.83 -3.42 -21.34
N GLU A 346 -23.77 -4.08 -20.85
CA GLU A 346 -23.54 -4.34 -19.42
C GLU A 346 -22.82 -3.20 -18.69
N LEU A 347 -22.23 -2.24 -19.42
CA LEU A 347 -21.45 -1.15 -18.81
C LEU A 347 -22.31 -0.23 -17.94
N TRP A 348 -23.43 0.26 -18.48
CA TRP A 348 -24.29 1.22 -17.77
C TRP A 348 -24.99 0.60 -16.54
N PRO A 349 -25.61 -0.59 -16.63
CA PRO A 349 -26.17 -1.27 -15.47
C PRO A 349 -25.16 -1.49 -14.35
N LEU A 350 -23.93 -1.88 -14.70
CA LEU A 350 -22.87 -2.09 -13.72
C LEU A 350 -22.57 -0.80 -12.94
N ILE A 351 -22.34 0.31 -13.63
CA ILE A 351 -22.01 1.61 -13.00
C ILE A 351 -23.20 2.14 -12.17
N ALA A 352 -24.44 1.98 -12.66
CA ALA A 352 -25.62 2.54 -12.00
C ALA A 352 -26.10 1.74 -10.77
N SER A 353 -25.56 0.53 -10.54
CA SER A 353 -25.95 -0.38 -9.47
C SER A 353 -25.09 -0.29 -8.20
N ARG A 354 -24.04 0.53 -8.23
CA ARG A 354 -23.07 0.73 -7.16
C ARG A 354 -23.27 2.11 -6.54
#